data_AF-A0AAD8N7X6-F1
#
_entry.id   AF-A0AAD8N7X6-F1
#
_cell.length_a   1.000
_cell.length_b   1.000
_cell.length_c   1.000
_cell.angle_alpha   90.00
_cell.angle_beta   90.00
_cell.angle_gamma   90.00
#
_symmetry.space_group_name_H-M   'P 1'
#
loop_
_entity.id
_entity.type
_entity.pdbx_description
1 polymer ?
#
loop_
_entity_poly.entity_id
_entity_poly.type
_entity_poly.pdbx_seq_one_letter_code
_entity_poly.pdbx_strand_id
1 'polypeptide(L)'
;MGELGAPRSVVSFNALLSSCNHSKLFNRVCQLFDEMPQRHGFLPDKVSYGLLVKAYCDDGKPELGVEKLKEMKEKGIEVTVITFTAILHALYKKGSVDEAERNGMMDEAKKVYEGLEGNGCKPNGATFGTMIHYGWTELSLIHVFVNVAMSKASKCMKLYG
;
A
#
# COMPACT_ATOMS: atom_id res chain seq x y z
N MET A 1 -6.42 34.37 -21.00
CA MET A 1 -5.67 33.13 -21.26
C MET A 1 -6.68 32.01 -21.34
N GLY A 2 -6.97 31.56 -22.57
CA GLY A 2 -8.07 30.66 -22.90
C GLY A 2 -7.80 29.22 -22.49
N GLU A 3 -8.90 28.56 -22.14
CA GLU A 3 -9.06 27.16 -21.77
C GLU A 3 -8.41 26.21 -22.78
N LEU A 4 -7.31 25.55 -22.39
CA LEU A 4 -6.97 24.23 -22.92
C LEU A 4 -7.79 23.20 -22.14
N GLY A 5 -9.09 23.18 -22.42
CA GLY A 5 -10.07 22.27 -21.82
C GLY A 5 -9.93 20.86 -22.38
N ALA A 6 -8.88 20.13 -21.99
CA ALA A 6 -9.03 18.68 -21.95
C ALA A 6 -10.16 18.37 -20.96
N PRO A 7 -11.19 17.60 -21.32
CA PRO A 7 -12.26 17.27 -20.38
C PRO A 7 -11.59 16.63 -19.16
N ARG A 8 -11.76 17.27 -18.00
CA ARG A 8 -11.22 16.73 -16.74
C ARG A 8 -11.78 15.32 -16.59
N SER A 9 -10.88 14.35 -16.55
CA SER A 9 -11.21 12.95 -16.39
C SER A 9 -10.44 12.40 -15.19
N VAL A 10 -10.84 11.23 -14.70
CA VAL A 10 -10.09 10.50 -13.66
C VAL A 10 -8.61 10.34 -14.05
N VAL A 11 -8.32 10.15 -15.35
CA VAL A 11 -6.94 10.05 -15.87
C VAL A 11 -6.16 11.35 -15.69
N SER A 12 -6.78 12.51 -15.95
CA SER A 12 -6.15 13.82 -15.75
C SER A 12 -5.83 14.08 -14.28
N PHE A 13 -6.74 13.70 -13.37
CA PHE A 13 -6.49 13.80 -11.93
C PHE A 13 -5.39 12.83 -11.46
N ASN A 14 -5.39 11.60 -11.96
CA ASN A 14 -4.33 10.63 -11.65
C ASN A 14 -2.95 11.13 -12.11
N ALA A 15 -2.86 11.80 -13.27
CA ALA A 15 -1.63 12.45 -13.71
C ALA A 15 -1.19 13.57 -12.76
N LEU A 16 -2.13 14.41 -12.30
CA LEU A 16 -1.84 15.46 -11.32
C LEU A 16 -1.38 14.89 -9.97
N LEU A 17 -2.12 13.93 -9.42
CA LEU A 17 -1.76 13.21 -8.19
C LEU A 17 -0.36 12.59 -8.29
N SER A 18 -0.06 11.95 -9.43
CA SER A 18 1.27 11.38 -9.69
C SER A 18 2.35 12.45 -9.70
N SER A 19 2.13 13.58 -10.39
CA SER A 19 3.09 14.69 -10.42
C SER A 19 3.35 15.28 -9.03
N CYS A 20 2.28 15.51 -8.24
CA CYS A 20 2.39 15.99 -6.86
C CYS A 20 3.17 15.01 -5.96
N ASN A 21 2.98 13.70 -6.14
CA ASN A 21 3.75 12.68 -5.43
C ASN A 21 5.26 12.77 -5.74
N HIS A 22 5.63 12.92 -7.02
CA HIS A 22 7.04 13.06 -7.41
C HIS A 22 7.65 14.36 -6.85
N SER A 23 6.85 15.42 -6.75
CA SER A 23 7.26 16.68 -6.13
C SER A 23 7.18 16.69 -4.59
N LYS A 24 6.83 15.56 -3.95
CA LYS A 24 6.65 15.44 -2.49
C LYS A 24 5.62 16.42 -1.90
N LEU A 25 4.63 16.82 -2.70
CA LEU A 25 3.55 17.71 -2.30
C LEU A 25 2.38 16.90 -1.71
N PHE A 26 2.64 16.12 -0.65
CA PHE A 26 1.69 15.13 -0.13
C PHE A 26 0.37 15.75 0.36
N ASN A 27 0.43 16.95 0.97
CA ASN A 27 -0.77 17.71 1.32
C ASN A 27 -1.64 18.04 0.09
N ARG A 28 -1.00 18.37 -1.05
CA ARG A 28 -1.73 18.67 -2.29
C ARG A 28 -2.35 17.41 -2.89
N VAL A 29 -1.70 16.25 -2.75
CA VAL A 29 -2.28 14.96 -3.14
C VAL A 29 -3.58 14.70 -2.39
N CYS A 30 -3.59 14.90 -1.06
CA CYS A 30 -4.79 14.73 -0.24
C CYS A 30 -5.92 15.68 -0.68
N GLN A 31 -5.61 16.97 -0.84
CA GLN A 31 -6.58 17.96 -1.31
C GLN A 31 -7.16 17.60 -2.68
N LEU A 32 -6.31 17.22 -3.64
CA LEU A 32 -6.76 16.85 -4.99
C LEU A 32 -7.64 15.61 -4.97
N PHE A 33 -7.33 14.63 -4.11
CA PHE A 33 -8.13 13.42 -3.95
C PHE A 33 -9.54 13.74 -3.42
N ASP A 34 -9.65 14.65 -2.45
CA ASP A 34 -10.95 15.08 -1.89
C ASP A 34 -11.72 16.00 -2.86
N GLU A 35 -11.01 16.82 -3.64
CA GLU A 35 -11.59 17.70 -4.65
C GLU A 35 -12.26 16.91 -5.80
N MET A 36 -11.78 15.70 -6.13
CA MET A 36 -12.33 14.86 -7.21
C MET A 36 -13.85 14.64 -7.07
N PRO A 37 -14.36 14.04 -5.97
CA PRO A 37 -15.80 13.85 -5.80
C PRO A 37 -16.52 15.15 -5.45
N GLN A 38 -15.94 16.01 -4.60
CA GLN A 38 -16.65 17.17 -4.04
C GLN A 38 -16.86 18.30 -5.05
N ARG A 39 -15.84 18.60 -5.88
CA ARG A 39 -15.87 19.75 -6.81
C ARG A 39 -16.08 19.35 -8.26
N HIS A 40 -15.77 18.11 -8.61
CA HIS A 40 -15.75 17.68 -10.00
C HIS A 40 -16.66 16.49 -10.29
N GLY A 41 -17.27 15.87 -9.27
CA GLY A 41 -18.20 14.76 -9.44
C GLY A 41 -17.55 13.46 -9.94
N PHE A 42 -16.22 13.34 -9.88
CA PHE A 42 -15.50 12.14 -10.28
C PHE A 42 -15.19 11.27 -9.06
N LEU A 43 -15.49 9.98 -9.15
CA LEU A 43 -15.13 9.04 -8.10
C LEU A 43 -13.65 8.62 -8.26
N PRO A 44 -12.87 8.60 -7.18
CA PRO A 44 -11.50 8.09 -7.22
C PRO A 44 -11.49 6.61 -7.62
N ASP A 45 -10.58 6.23 -8.51
CA ASP A 45 -10.41 4.84 -8.94
C ASP A 45 -9.26 4.14 -8.18
N LYS A 46 -8.99 2.88 -8.51
CA LYS A 46 -7.90 2.11 -7.90
C LYS A 46 -6.54 2.79 -8.02
N VAL A 47 -6.31 3.57 -9.08
CA VAL A 47 -5.06 4.30 -9.30
C VAL A 47 -5.01 5.54 -8.42
N SER A 48 -6.11 6.30 -8.30
CA SER A 48 -6.21 7.45 -7.41
C SER A 48 -5.92 7.06 -5.96
N TYR A 49 -6.53 5.96 -5.49
CA TYR A 49 -6.27 5.42 -4.15
C TYR A 49 -4.83 4.94 -3.99
N GLY A 50 -4.28 4.23 -4.98
CA GLY A 50 -2.89 3.78 -4.96
C GLY A 50 -1.90 4.95 -4.84
N LEU A 51 -2.16 6.06 -5.53
CA LEU A 51 -1.36 7.29 -5.44
C LEU A 51 -1.49 7.96 -4.07
N LEU A 52 -2.69 8.02 -3.49
CA LEU A 52 -2.89 8.56 -2.16
C LEU A 52 -2.18 7.72 -1.09
N VAL A 53 -2.30 6.40 -1.14
CA VAL A 53 -1.59 5.48 -0.23
C VAL A 53 -0.08 5.66 -0.36
N LYS A 54 0.44 5.74 -1.59
CA LYS A 54 1.86 6.00 -1.82
C LYS A 54 2.30 7.32 -1.20
N ALA A 55 1.48 8.37 -1.31
CA ALA A 55 1.75 9.67 -0.71
C ALA A 55 1.89 9.57 0.81
N TYR A 56 0.95 8.89 1.48
CA TYR A 56 1.02 8.68 2.93
C TYR A 56 2.23 7.86 3.36
N CYS A 57 2.57 6.83 2.59
CA CYS A 57 3.75 6.01 2.85
C CYS A 57 5.06 6.83 2.70
N ASP A 58 5.15 7.66 1.66
CA ASP A 58 6.32 8.51 1.41
C ASP A 58 6.42 9.69 2.40
N ASP A 59 5.30 10.17 2.94
CA ASP A 59 5.20 11.18 4.01
C ASP A 59 5.48 10.59 5.41
N GLY A 60 5.73 9.29 5.52
CA GLY A 60 6.02 8.61 6.79
C GLY A 60 4.79 8.38 7.69
N LYS A 61 3.58 8.37 7.11
CA LYS A 61 2.31 8.14 7.79
C LYS A 61 1.60 6.88 7.26
N PRO A 62 2.22 5.70 7.35
CA PRO A 62 1.67 4.47 6.79
C PRO A 62 0.30 4.06 7.37
N GLU A 63 -0.02 4.51 8.58
CA GLU A 63 -1.29 4.23 9.26
C GLU A 63 -2.48 4.78 8.46
N LEU A 64 -2.34 6.00 7.94
CA LEU A 64 -3.34 6.61 7.04
C LEU A 64 -3.46 5.85 5.72
N GLY A 65 -2.35 5.27 5.24
CA GLY A 65 -2.36 4.35 4.09
C GLY A 65 -3.17 3.08 4.36
N VAL A 66 -3.03 2.50 5.55
CA VAL A 66 -3.81 1.32 5.98
C VAL A 66 -5.30 1.64 6.09
N GLU A 67 -5.67 2.81 6.63
CA GLU A 67 -7.06 3.26 6.66
C GLU A 67 -7.66 3.36 5.26
N LYS A 68 -6.93 3.95 4.31
CA LYS A 68 -7.38 4.02 2.91
C LYS A 68 -7.48 2.66 2.25
N LEU A 69 -6.63 1.70 2.62
CA LEU A 69 -6.75 0.32 2.14
C LEU A 69 -8.03 -0.37 2.66
N LYS A 70 -8.42 -0.12 3.92
CA LYS A 70 -9.70 -0.59 4.46
C LYS A 70 -10.88 0.04 3.72
N GLU A 71 -10.81 1.35 3.48
CA GLU A 71 -11.83 2.09 2.73
C GLU A 71 -11.99 1.53 1.30
N MET A 72 -10.90 1.21 0.60
CA MET A 72 -10.95 0.56 -0.71
C MET A 72 -11.71 -0.78 -0.64
N LYS A 73 -11.45 -1.59 0.39
CA LYS A 73 -12.11 -2.89 0.59
C LYS A 73 -13.61 -2.73 0.85
N GLU A 74 -13.99 -1.77 1.71
CA GLU A 74 -15.40 -1.48 2.01
C GLU A 74 -16.16 -0.97 0.79
N LYS A 75 -15.50 -0.19 -0.08
CA LYS A 75 -16.06 0.30 -1.34
C LYS A 75 -16.01 -0.71 -2.48
N GLY A 76 -15.45 -1.91 -2.25
CA GLY A 76 -15.29 -2.93 -3.30
C GLY A 76 -14.30 -2.53 -4.39
N ILE A 77 -13.41 -1.56 -4.14
CA ILE A 77 -12.38 -1.12 -5.06
C ILE A 77 -11.21 -2.11 -4.99
N GLU A 78 -10.81 -2.63 -6.15
CA GLU A 78 -9.69 -3.57 -6.27
C GLU A 78 -8.40 -2.96 -5.69
N VAL A 79 -7.87 -3.60 -4.64
CA VAL A 79 -6.57 -3.25 -4.07
C VAL A 79 -5.47 -3.90 -4.90
N THR A 80 -4.44 -3.13 -5.25
CA THR A 80 -3.34 -3.64 -6.08
C THR A 80 -2.14 -4.09 -5.22
N VAL A 81 -1.32 -5.00 -5.76
CA VAL A 81 -0.05 -5.43 -5.13
C VAL A 81 0.86 -4.24 -4.83
N ILE A 82 0.82 -3.19 -5.67
CA ILE A 82 1.61 -1.97 -5.50
C ILE A 82 1.19 -1.24 -4.21
N THR A 83 -0.12 -1.10 -3.97
CA THR A 83 -0.67 -0.47 -2.77
C THR A 83 -0.23 -1.21 -1.50
N PHE A 84 -0.36 -2.54 -1.49
CA PHE A 84 0.09 -3.37 -0.36
C PHE A 84 1.60 -3.27 -0.11
N THR A 85 2.39 -3.35 -1.18
CA THR A 85 3.85 -3.32 -1.06
C THR A 85 4.35 -1.97 -0.55
N ALA A 86 3.72 -0.86 -0.95
CA ALA A 86 4.04 0.48 -0.45
C ALA A 86 3.79 0.60 1.07
N ILE A 87 2.64 0.13 1.54
CA ILE A 87 2.29 0.14 2.97
C ILE A 87 3.26 -0.73 3.77
N LEU A 88 3.53 -1.96 3.32
CA LEU A 88 4.47 -2.86 4.00
C LEU A 88 5.85 -2.22 4.12
N HIS A 89 6.37 -1.65 3.03
CA HIS A 89 7.67 -0.99 3.04
C HIS A 89 7.72 0.19 4.01
N ALA A 90 6.67 1.01 4.06
CA ALA A 90 6.60 2.14 4.98
C ALA A 90 6.45 1.72 6.46
N LEU A 91 5.64 0.70 6.76
CA LEU A 91 5.49 0.13 8.11
C LEU A 91 6.81 -0.44 8.62
N TYR A 92 7.48 -1.27 7.82
CA TYR A 92 8.79 -1.85 8.19
C TYR A 92 9.86 -0.77 8.37
N LYS A 93 9.90 0.23 7.48
CA LYS A 93 10.84 1.34 7.57
C LYS A 93 10.62 2.15 8.85
N LYS A 94 9.37 2.50 9.17
CA LYS A 94 9.07 3.31 10.36
C LYS A 94 9.32 2.53 11.66
N GLY A 95 8.94 1.25 11.73
CA GLY A 95 9.25 0.38 12.88
C GLY A 95 10.73 0.04 13.05
N SER A 96 11.56 0.24 12.01
CA SER A 96 13.03 0.13 12.12
C SER A 96 13.68 1.42 12.65
N VAL A 97 12.98 2.56 12.57
CA VAL A 97 13.47 3.87 13.02
C VAL A 97 13.01 4.16 14.45
N ASP A 98 11.80 3.73 14.81
CA ASP A 98 11.21 3.94 16.14
C ASP A 98 10.99 2.61 16.86
N GLU A 99 11.88 2.27 17.80
CA GLU A 99 11.79 1.04 18.60
C GLU A 99 10.53 0.97 19.47
N ALA A 100 9.97 2.12 19.89
CA ALA A 100 8.78 2.15 20.73
C ALA A 100 7.53 1.76 19.91
N GLU A 101 7.48 2.12 18.63
CA GLU A 101 6.38 1.78 17.73
C GLU A 101 6.60 0.43 16.99
N ARG A 102 7.83 -0.09 16.98
CA ARG A 102 8.25 -1.30 16.27
C ARG A 102 7.25 -2.45 16.36
N ASN A 103 6.90 -2.90 17.56
CA ASN A 103 6.03 -4.08 17.73
C ASN A 103 4.64 -3.87 17.10
N GLY A 104 4.05 -2.69 17.29
CA GLY A 104 2.74 -2.36 16.72
C GLY A 104 2.78 -2.31 15.20
N MET A 105 3.83 -1.70 14.63
CA MET A 105 3.98 -1.59 13.17
C MET A 105 4.26 -2.94 12.50
N MET A 106 5.01 -3.82 13.17
CA MET A 106 5.28 -5.18 12.68
C MET A 106 4.01 -6.04 12.69
N ASP A 107 3.19 -5.93 13.74
CA ASP A 107 1.89 -6.62 13.82
C ASP A 107 0.92 -6.12 12.74
N GLU A 108 0.91 -4.82 12.47
CA GLU A 108 0.09 -4.24 11.40
C GLU A 108 0.59 -4.67 10.01
N ALA A 109 1.91 -4.69 9.79
CA ALA A 109 2.50 -5.21 8.55
C ALA A 109 2.11 -6.68 8.30
N LYS A 110 2.11 -7.51 9.35
CA LYS A 110 1.65 -8.91 9.25
C LYS A 110 0.19 -9.01 8.81
N LYS A 111 -0.70 -8.21 9.40
CA LYS A 111 -2.14 -8.17 9.02
C LYS A 111 -2.31 -7.74 7.56
N VAL A 112 -1.54 -6.74 7.11
CA VAL A 112 -1.56 -6.28 5.71
C VAL A 112 -1.09 -7.38 4.75
N TYR A 113 -0.08 -8.17 5.13
CA TYR A 113 0.38 -9.32 4.34
C TYR A 113 -0.65 -10.45 4.24
N GLU A 114 -1.25 -10.85 5.36
CA GLU A 114 -2.32 -11.86 5.38
C GLU A 114 -3.52 -11.41 4.53
N GLY A 115 -3.84 -10.11 4.58
CA GLY A 115 -4.84 -9.50 3.71
C GLY A 115 -4.50 -9.56 2.23
N LEU A 116 -3.21 -9.47 1.85
CA LEU A 116 -2.78 -9.57 0.46
C LEU A 116 -3.03 -11.00 -0.10
N GLU A 117 -2.71 -12.04 0.66
CA GLU A 117 -3.00 -13.43 0.25
C GLU A 117 -4.51 -13.71 0.18
N GLY A 118 -5.28 -13.20 1.16
CA GLY A 118 -6.74 -13.34 1.19
C GLY A 118 -7.46 -12.65 0.03
N ASN A 119 -6.87 -11.58 -0.53
CA ASN A 119 -7.41 -10.88 -1.70
C ASN A 119 -6.91 -11.45 -3.04
N GLY A 120 -6.23 -12.60 -3.05
CA GLY A 120 -5.72 -13.22 -4.28
C GLY A 120 -4.56 -12.46 -4.95
N CYS A 121 -4.02 -11.43 -4.29
CA CYS A 121 -2.85 -10.70 -4.72
C CYS A 121 -1.60 -11.50 -4.34
N LYS A 122 -0.85 -12.00 -5.32
CA LYS A 122 0.39 -12.74 -5.03
C LYS A 122 1.50 -11.76 -4.59
N PRO A 123 2.16 -11.98 -3.45
CA PRO A 123 3.30 -11.15 -3.06
C PRO A 123 4.39 -11.28 -4.10
N ASN A 124 5.03 -10.16 -4.48
CA ASN A 124 6.09 -10.15 -5.47
C ASN A 124 7.48 -10.09 -4.79
N GLY A 125 8.54 -10.13 -5.60
CA GLY A 125 9.91 -10.10 -5.09
C GLY A 125 10.23 -8.85 -4.25
N ALA A 126 9.58 -7.71 -4.52
CA ALA A 126 9.75 -6.50 -3.72
C ALA A 126 9.09 -6.64 -2.33
N THR A 127 7.94 -7.32 -2.24
CA THR A 127 7.31 -7.64 -0.95
C THR A 127 8.23 -8.51 -0.09
N PHE A 128 8.76 -9.60 -0.65
CA PHE A 128 9.68 -10.50 0.07
C PHE A 128 11.02 -9.84 0.37
N GLY A 129 11.58 -9.08 -0.57
CA GLY A 129 12.83 -8.33 -0.38
C GLY A 129 12.71 -7.30 0.75
N THR A 130 11.57 -6.63 0.86
CA THR A 130 11.27 -5.72 1.98
C THR A 130 11.25 -6.48 3.32
N MET A 131 10.53 -7.60 3.38
CA MET A 131 10.48 -8.42 4.60
C MET A 131 11.85 -8.97 4.99
N ILE A 132 12.68 -9.38 4.03
CA ILE A 132 14.04 -9.88 4.26
C ILE A 132 14.93 -8.72 4.74
N HIS A 133 14.95 -7.60 4.03
CA HIS A 133 15.81 -6.46 4.34
C HIS A 133 15.56 -5.89 5.75
N TYR A 134 14.30 -5.73 6.14
CA TYR A 134 13.95 -5.19 7.45
C TYR A 134 13.77 -6.27 8.54
N GLY A 135 13.46 -7.51 8.15
CA GLY A 135 13.30 -8.66 9.06
C GLY A 135 14.60 -9.32 9.50
N TRP A 136 15.75 -9.04 8.86
CA TRP A 136 17.07 -9.50 9.32
C TRP A 136 17.48 -8.95 10.69
N THR A 137 16.76 -7.95 11.21
CA THR A 137 17.02 -7.41 12.54
C THR A 137 16.45 -8.25 13.69
N GLU A 138 15.69 -9.32 13.40
CA GLU A 138 15.07 -10.16 14.44
C GLU A 138 15.02 -11.65 14.04
N LEU A 139 15.77 -12.49 14.78
CA LEU A 139 15.71 -13.96 14.72
C LEU A 139 14.28 -14.51 14.91
N SER A 140 13.36 -13.73 15.50
CA SER A 140 11.93 -14.02 15.71
C SER A 140 11.11 -14.10 14.41
N LEU A 141 11.50 -13.38 13.35
CA LEU A 141 10.78 -13.39 12.07
C LEU A 141 11.09 -14.60 11.18
N ILE A 142 12.15 -15.36 11.50
CA ILE A 142 12.44 -16.66 10.85
C ILE A 142 11.26 -17.61 11.05
N HIS A 143 10.58 -17.61 12.21
CA HIS A 143 9.42 -18.48 12.40
C HIS A 143 8.22 -18.10 11.53
N VAL A 144 7.99 -16.81 11.25
CA VAL A 144 6.92 -16.38 10.33
C VAL A 144 7.30 -16.75 8.90
N PHE A 145 8.55 -16.53 8.51
CA PHE A 145 9.04 -16.89 7.18
C PHE A 145 9.04 -18.41 6.95
N VAL A 146 9.55 -19.20 7.90
CA VAL A 146 9.52 -20.67 7.87
C VAL A 146 8.08 -21.15 7.88
N ASN A 147 7.18 -20.63 8.72
CA ASN A 147 5.78 -21.08 8.70
C ASN A 147 5.06 -20.71 7.41
N VAL A 148 5.29 -19.53 6.83
CA VAL A 148 4.66 -19.12 5.56
C VAL A 148 5.25 -19.91 4.39
N ALA A 149 6.57 -20.09 4.34
CA ALA A 149 7.25 -20.90 3.33
C ALA A 149 6.87 -22.40 3.45
N MET A 150 6.82 -22.95 4.66
CA MET A 150 6.41 -24.33 4.94
C MET A 150 4.92 -24.55 4.69
N SER A 151 4.06 -23.55 4.95
CA SER A 151 2.63 -23.58 4.60
C SER A 151 2.42 -23.63 3.09
N LYS A 152 3.21 -22.85 2.31
CA LYS A 152 3.22 -22.91 0.85
C LYS A 152 3.78 -24.23 0.33
N ALA A 153 4.89 -24.72 0.89
CA ALA A 153 5.45 -26.03 0.55
C ALA A 153 4.45 -27.17 0.85
N SER A 154 3.75 -27.12 1.98
CA SER A 154 2.73 -28.10 2.37
C SER A 154 1.51 -28.08 1.45
N LYS A 155 1.02 -26.90 1.05
CA LYS A 155 -0.06 -26.78 0.05
C LYS A 155 0.37 -27.27 -1.34
N CYS A 156 1.60 -26.98 -1.77
CA CYS A 156 2.14 -27.49 -3.03
C CYS A 156 2.30 -29.02 -3.01
N MET A 157 2.79 -29.60 -1.91
CA MET A 157 2.93 -31.06 -1.81
C MET A 157 1.60 -31.81 -1.82
N LYS A 158 0.49 -31.21 -1.34
CA LYS A 158 -0.85 -31.79 -1.41
C LYS A 158 -1.52 -31.74 -2.79
N LEU A 159 -0.97 -30.97 -3.73
CA LEU A 159 -1.48 -30.87 -5.11
C LEU A 159 -0.78 -31.86 -6.07
N TYR A 160 0.25 -32.56 -5.60
CA TYR A 160 1.07 -33.50 -6.38
C TYR A 160 1.10 -34.93 -5.81
N GLY A 161 0.24 -35.25 -4.84
CA GLY A 161 0.01 -36.61 -4.33
C GLY A 161 -1.47 -36.94 -4.39
#